data_AF-A0A928FC12-F1
#
_entry.id   AF-A0A928FC12-F1
#
_cell.length_a   1.000
_cell.length_b   1.000
_cell.length_c   1.000
_cell.angle_alpha   90.00
_cell.angle_beta   90.00
_cell.angle_gamma   90.00
#
_symmetry.space_group_name_H-M   'P 1'
#
loop_
_entity.id
_entity.type
_entity.pdbx_description
1 polymer ?
#
loop_
_entity_poly.entity_id
_entity_poly.type
_entity_poly.pdbx_seq_one_letter_code
_entity_poly.pdbx_strand_id
1 'polypeptide(L)'
;MTCKKCGISAKYGSDLRLTSNSTEFTYSTVKEWYKAQTEYVNSLDPYALTEHPVCTDKAMLFEVIPYKRKIPMGEVSLALYGDKITATGNNGLTFSFNDVSAIAVLGRNKLNIYVYDKIFQLKSHKRFNAVKYMNLYYRYSNVKNGERDGSYLGI
;
A
#
# COMPACT_ATOMS: atom_id res chain seq x y z
N MET A 1 3.98 16.29 -11.81
CA MET A 1 5.03 15.24 -11.91
C MET A 1 4.59 14.30 -13.02
N THR A 2 5.49 13.93 -13.95
CA THR A 2 5.14 13.11 -15.12
C THR A 2 5.60 11.67 -14.91
N CYS A 3 4.71 10.70 -15.17
CA CYS A 3 5.04 9.29 -15.12
C CYS A 3 6.01 8.95 -16.26
N LYS A 4 7.17 8.35 -15.94
CA LYS A 4 8.14 7.94 -16.97
C LYS A 4 7.68 6.73 -17.79
N LYS A 5 6.72 5.94 -17.28
CA LYS A 5 6.22 4.72 -17.94
C LYS A 5 5.14 5.04 -18.98
N CYS A 6 4.19 5.91 -18.64
CA CYS A 6 3.04 6.23 -19.50
C CYS A 6 2.97 7.69 -19.96
N GLY A 7 3.89 8.56 -19.53
CA GLY A 7 3.89 9.98 -19.93
C GLY A 7 2.77 10.83 -19.33
N ILE A 8 1.85 10.23 -18.56
CA ILE A 8 0.74 10.95 -17.91
C ILE A 8 1.27 11.83 -16.78
N SER A 9 0.78 13.06 -16.73
CA SER A 9 1.01 14.04 -15.68
C SER A 9 -0.32 14.64 -15.29
N ALA A 10 -0.68 14.51 -14.01
CA ALA A 10 -1.83 15.17 -13.44
C ALA A 10 -1.39 16.30 -12.51
N LYS A 11 -2.17 17.39 -12.47
CA LYS A 11 -2.02 18.53 -11.56
C LYS A 11 -3.28 18.65 -10.73
N TYR A 12 -3.09 18.88 -9.44
CA TYR A 12 -4.16 19.20 -8.51
C TYR A 12 -4.31 20.72 -8.44
N GLY A 13 -5.48 21.22 -8.83
CA GLY A 13 -5.86 22.63 -8.77
C GLY A 13 -6.29 23.06 -7.38
N SER A 14 -6.31 24.37 -7.15
CA SER A 14 -6.82 24.97 -5.90
C SER A 14 -8.35 24.80 -5.74
N ASP A 15 -9.05 24.45 -6.80
CA ASP A 15 -10.49 24.20 -6.89
C ASP A 15 -10.85 22.70 -6.72
N LEU A 16 -9.94 21.89 -6.18
CA LEU A 16 -10.08 20.44 -5.99
C LEU A 16 -10.19 19.63 -7.29
N ARG A 17 -9.93 20.26 -8.45
CA ARG A 17 -9.96 19.59 -9.75
C ARG A 17 -8.61 18.99 -10.10
N LEU A 18 -8.68 17.92 -10.90
CA LEU A 18 -7.53 17.27 -11.49
C LEU A 18 -7.47 17.61 -12.97
N THR A 19 -6.33 18.10 -13.42
CA THR A 19 -6.07 18.37 -14.84
C THR A 19 -4.92 17.50 -15.30
N SER A 20 -5.02 16.92 -16.49
CA SER A 20 -4.03 16.01 -17.03
C SER A 20 -3.62 16.41 -18.45
N ASN A 21 -2.40 16.05 -18.84
CA ASN A 21 -1.93 16.15 -20.22
C ASN A 21 -2.34 14.94 -21.09
N SER A 22 -3.06 13.97 -20.54
CA SER A 22 -3.50 12.76 -21.26
C SER A 22 -5.01 12.60 -21.19
N THR A 23 -5.61 12.22 -22.32
CA THR A 23 -7.03 11.86 -22.45
C THR A 23 -7.39 10.54 -21.77
N GLU A 24 -6.39 9.70 -21.46
CA GLU A 24 -6.58 8.46 -20.68
C GLU A 24 -6.88 8.74 -19.20
N PHE A 25 -6.55 9.95 -18.71
CA PHE A 25 -6.88 10.38 -17.37
C PHE A 25 -8.25 11.05 -17.38
N THR A 26 -9.29 10.30 -17.01
CA THR A 26 -10.69 10.71 -17.14
C THR A 26 -11.27 11.39 -15.89
N TYR A 27 -10.50 11.45 -14.79
CA TYR A 27 -10.99 12.00 -13.52
C TYR A 27 -10.87 13.52 -13.47
N SER A 28 -11.98 14.21 -13.20
CA SER A 28 -12.01 15.67 -13.10
C SER A 28 -11.85 16.15 -11.66
N THR A 29 -12.15 15.31 -10.67
CA THR A 29 -12.06 15.65 -9.24
C THR A 29 -11.37 14.55 -8.43
N VAL A 30 -10.84 14.93 -7.25
CA VAL A 30 -10.29 13.94 -6.29
C VAL A 30 -11.36 12.96 -5.81
N LYS A 31 -12.61 13.40 -5.68
CA LYS A 31 -13.73 12.54 -5.29
C LYS A 31 -13.98 11.42 -6.30
N GLU A 32 -13.99 11.75 -7.59
CA GLU A 32 -14.14 10.76 -8.66
C GLU A 32 -12.97 9.78 -8.67
N TRP A 33 -11.75 10.29 -8.54
CA TRP A 33 -10.57 9.44 -8.50
C TRP A 33 -10.57 8.49 -7.30
N TYR A 34 -10.95 8.98 -6.11
CA TYR A 34 -11.10 8.16 -4.91
C TYR A 34 -12.18 7.08 -5.07
N LYS A 35 -13.33 7.43 -5.67
CA LYS A 35 -14.39 6.47 -5.98
C LYS A 35 -13.87 5.37 -6.91
N ALA A 36 -13.21 5.73 -8.00
CA ALA A 36 -12.64 4.76 -8.92
C ALA A 36 -11.56 3.88 -8.28
N GLN A 37 -10.72 4.44 -7.38
CA GLN A 37 -9.77 3.67 -6.60
C GLN A 37 -10.47 2.67 -5.67
N THR A 38 -11.54 3.09 -5.02
CA THR A 38 -12.36 2.24 -4.13
C THR A 38 -12.97 1.07 -4.92
N GLU A 39 -13.62 1.37 -6.05
CA GLU A 39 -14.20 0.37 -6.95
C GLU A 39 -13.14 -0.60 -7.47
N TYR A 40 -11.98 -0.10 -7.89
CA TYR A 40 -10.86 -0.92 -8.33
C TYR A 40 -10.40 -1.87 -7.22
N VAL A 41 -10.17 -1.38 -6.00
CA VAL A 41 -9.73 -2.22 -4.87
C VAL A 41 -10.78 -3.27 -4.52
N ASN A 42 -12.07 -2.89 -4.53
CA ASN A 42 -13.18 -3.82 -4.27
C ASN A 42 -13.39 -4.84 -5.38
N SER A 43 -12.95 -4.56 -6.61
CA SER A 43 -12.98 -5.54 -7.70
C SER A 43 -11.87 -6.60 -7.59
N LEU A 44 -10.82 -6.36 -6.79
CA LEU A 44 -9.72 -7.31 -6.63
C LEU A 44 -10.18 -8.55 -5.85
N ASP A 45 -9.76 -9.72 -6.33
CA ASP A 45 -9.78 -10.98 -5.58
C ASP A 45 -8.37 -11.27 -5.03
N PRO A 46 -8.12 -11.05 -3.72
CA PRO A 46 -6.82 -11.28 -3.12
C PRO A 46 -6.33 -12.73 -3.24
N TYR A 47 -7.25 -13.71 -3.27
CA TYR A 47 -6.86 -15.12 -3.36
C TYR A 47 -6.31 -15.51 -4.74
N ALA A 48 -6.73 -14.79 -5.78
CA ALA A 48 -6.20 -14.94 -7.14
C ALA A 48 -4.84 -14.24 -7.36
N LEU A 49 -4.38 -13.42 -6.41
CA LEU A 49 -3.18 -12.58 -6.52
C LEU A 49 -1.99 -13.11 -5.69
N THR A 50 -1.90 -14.42 -5.49
CA THR A 50 -0.93 -15.05 -4.57
C THR A 50 0.32 -15.61 -5.26
N GLU A 51 0.24 -15.93 -6.56
CA GLU A 51 1.34 -16.53 -7.32
C GLU A 51 2.41 -15.51 -7.76
N HIS A 52 1.98 -14.30 -8.10
CA HIS A 52 2.86 -13.25 -8.61
C HIS A 52 2.69 -11.95 -7.82
N PRO A 53 3.79 -11.20 -7.61
CA PRO A 53 3.71 -9.95 -6.88
C PRO A 53 2.91 -8.91 -7.66
N VAL A 54 1.87 -8.36 -7.02
CA VAL A 54 1.05 -7.25 -7.51
C VAL A 54 1.92 -6.00 -7.72
N CYS A 55 2.89 -5.79 -6.82
CA CYS A 55 3.90 -4.77 -6.99
C CYS A 55 5.18 -5.08 -6.22
N THR A 56 6.27 -4.44 -6.65
CA THR A 56 7.55 -4.49 -5.95
C THR A 56 8.05 -3.08 -5.62
N ASP A 57 8.79 -2.96 -4.51
CA ASP A 57 9.44 -1.71 -4.09
C ASP A 57 10.77 -2.02 -3.39
N LYS A 58 11.50 -0.96 -3.00
CA LYS A 58 12.64 -1.04 -2.08
C LYS A 58 12.36 -0.19 -0.85
N ALA A 59 12.74 -0.65 0.33
CA ALA A 59 12.58 0.12 1.57
C ALA A 59 13.67 -0.22 2.58
N MET A 60 13.84 0.65 3.56
CA MET A 60 14.56 0.32 4.79
C MET A 60 13.57 -0.25 5.81
N LEU A 61 13.88 -1.42 6.35
CA LEU A 61 13.08 -2.09 7.37
C LEU A 61 13.61 -1.75 8.77
N PHE A 62 12.68 -1.52 9.70
CA PHE A 62 12.96 -1.31 11.12
C PHE A 62 12.02 -2.15 11.97
N GLU A 63 12.51 -2.66 13.09
CA GLU A 63 11.66 -3.09 14.20
C GLU A 63 11.41 -1.88 15.11
N VAL A 64 10.15 -1.59 15.37
CA VAL A 64 9.71 -0.48 16.22
C VAL A 64 9.36 -1.03 17.59
N ILE A 65 10.08 -0.56 18.60
CA ILE A 65 9.84 -0.91 20.00
C ILE A 65 9.25 0.33 20.67
N PRO A 66 8.04 0.25 21.27
CA PRO A 66 7.43 1.38 21.97
C PRO A 66 8.38 2.01 22.98
N TYR A 67 8.42 3.34 23.00
CA TYR A 67 9.26 4.14 23.91
C TYR A 67 10.78 3.89 23.83
N LYS A 68 11.25 3.16 22.82
CA LYS A 68 12.67 2.91 22.57
C LYS A 68 13.08 3.33 21.16
N ARG A 69 14.39 3.43 20.95
CA ARG A 69 14.94 3.65 19.61
C ARG A 69 14.64 2.41 18.76
N LYS A 70 14.05 2.64 17.59
CA LYS A 70 13.81 1.58 16.59
C LYS A 70 15.12 0.93 16.12
N ILE A 71 15.06 -0.36 15.85
CA ILE A 71 16.22 -1.17 15.44
C ILE A 71 16.22 -1.27 13.91
N PRO A 72 17.28 -0.80 13.21
CA PRO A 72 17.39 -0.98 11.77
C PRO A 72 17.66 -2.45 11.44
N MET A 73 16.87 -3.02 10.53
CA MET A 73 17.03 -4.40 10.07
C MET A 73 17.73 -4.50 8.72
N GLY A 74 17.82 -3.38 7.99
CA GLY A 74 18.52 -3.29 6.70
C GLY A 74 17.62 -2.87 5.55
N GLU A 75 18.23 -2.70 4.38
CA GLU A 75 17.50 -2.49 3.13
C GLU A 75 16.90 -3.81 2.64
N VAL A 76 15.66 -3.73 2.17
CA VAL A 76 14.89 -4.88 1.70
C VAL A 76 14.22 -4.57 0.36
N SER A 77 14.12 -5.61 -0.47
CA SER A 77 13.23 -5.63 -1.62
C SER A 77 11.86 -6.12 -1.16
N LEU A 78 10.84 -5.31 -1.41
CA LEU A 78 9.46 -5.62 -1.06
C LEU A 78 8.73 -6.22 -2.24
N ALA A 79 7.91 -7.22 -1.96
CA ALA A 79 6.92 -7.75 -2.88
C ALA A 79 5.56 -7.88 -2.17
N LEU A 80 4.54 -7.30 -2.76
CA LEU A 80 3.16 -7.35 -2.29
C LEU A 80 2.41 -8.42 -3.07
N TYR A 81 1.79 -9.35 -2.37
CA TYR A 81 0.87 -10.37 -2.90
C TYR A 81 -0.52 -10.13 -2.30
N GLY A 82 -1.52 -10.82 -2.81
CA GLY A 82 -2.88 -10.73 -2.29
C GLY A 82 -3.04 -11.17 -0.82
N ASP A 83 -2.15 -12.03 -0.33
CA ASP A 83 -2.24 -12.65 1.00
C ASP A 83 -1.05 -12.34 1.94
N LYS A 84 -0.02 -11.63 1.45
CA LYS A 84 1.21 -11.38 2.22
C LYS A 84 2.04 -10.24 1.65
N ILE A 85 2.96 -9.76 2.47
CA ILE A 85 4.08 -8.90 2.05
C ILE A 85 5.37 -9.66 2.34
N THR A 86 6.25 -9.79 1.34
CA THR A 86 7.60 -10.30 1.57
C THR A 86 8.60 -9.14 1.55
N ALA A 87 9.57 -9.21 2.46
CA ALA A 87 10.68 -8.29 2.58
C ALA A 87 11.98 -9.10 2.50
N THR A 88 12.58 -9.15 1.31
CA THR A 88 13.80 -9.91 1.04
C THR A 88 15.03 -9.04 1.24
N GLY A 89 15.89 -9.42 2.18
CA GLY A 89 17.18 -8.82 2.49
C GLY A 89 18.03 -9.83 3.25
N ASN A 90 18.96 -9.37 4.10
CA ASN A 90 19.83 -10.28 4.87
C ASN A 90 19.03 -11.23 5.79
N ASN A 91 17.97 -10.70 6.43
CA ASN A 91 17.06 -11.46 7.29
C ASN A 91 15.66 -11.37 6.69
N GLY A 92 15.40 -12.15 5.64
CA GLY A 92 14.12 -12.14 4.93
C GLY A 92 12.93 -12.34 5.87
N LEU A 93 11.88 -11.53 5.69
CA LEU A 93 10.65 -11.59 6.48
C LEU A 93 9.44 -11.72 5.56
N THR A 94 8.47 -12.52 6.00
CA THR A 94 7.16 -12.62 5.34
C THR A 94 6.08 -12.25 6.35
N PHE A 95 5.28 -11.26 5.98
CA PHE A 95 4.14 -10.80 6.75
C PHE A 95 2.88 -11.39 6.11
N SER A 96 2.47 -12.57 6.57
CA SER A 96 1.19 -13.18 6.20
C SER A 96 0.04 -12.30 6.68
N PHE A 97 -0.92 -11.99 5.83
CA PHE A 97 -2.08 -11.19 6.23
C PHE A 97 -2.98 -11.89 7.26
N ASN A 98 -2.83 -13.21 7.44
CA ASN A 98 -3.46 -13.92 8.54
C ASN A 98 -2.89 -13.54 9.92
N ASP A 99 -1.63 -13.15 9.98
CA ASP A 99 -0.91 -12.87 11.22
C ASP A 99 -0.82 -11.36 11.51
N VAL A 100 -1.10 -10.54 10.49
CA VAL A 100 -1.10 -9.08 10.58
C VAL A 100 -2.39 -8.61 11.22
N SER A 101 -2.27 -7.95 12.38
CA SER A 101 -3.41 -7.38 13.11
C SER A 101 -3.83 -6.01 12.57
N ALA A 102 -2.88 -5.25 12.02
CA ALA A 102 -3.16 -3.96 11.37
C ALA A 102 -2.03 -3.53 10.43
N ILE A 103 -2.36 -2.63 9.50
CA ILE A 103 -1.40 -1.86 8.71
C ILE A 103 -1.77 -0.38 8.78
N ALA A 104 -0.78 0.49 9.00
CA ALA A 104 -0.98 1.92 9.07
C ALA A 104 0.03 2.69 8.22
N VAL A 105 -0.46 3.66 7.44
CA VAL A 105 0.40 4.60 6.69
C VAL A 105 0.81 5.74 7.62
N LEU A 106 2.12 5.98 7.73
CA LEU A 106 2.68 7.07 8.54
C LEU A 106 3.32 8.13 7.65
N GLY A 107 2.60 9.23 7.42
CA GLY A 107 3.03 10.27 6.49
C GLY A 107 3.02 9.76 5.04
N ARG A 108 3.99 10.20 4.22
CA ARG A 108 3.95 9.93 2.77
C ARG A 108 4.60 8.63 2.32
N ASN A 109 5.62 8.16 3.05
CA ASN A 109 6.55 7.14 2.56
C ASN A 109 6.91 6.08 3.61
N LYS A 110 6.06 5.93 4.64
CA LYS A 110 6.26 4.93 5.69
C LYS A 110 5.00 4.10 5.87
N LEU A 111 5.21 2.83 6.16
CA LEU A 111 4.17 1.86 6.47
C LEU A 111 4.55 1.15 7.77
N ASN A 112 3.63 1.08 8.72
CA ASN A 112 3.75 0.20 9.88
C ASN A 112 2.92 -1.06 9.64
N ILE A 113 3.47 -2.21 10.00
CA ILE A 113 2.85 -3.52 9.95
C ILE A 113 2.88 -4.07 11.38
N TYR A 114 1.71 -4.34 11.94
CA TYR A 114 1.54 -4.86 13.29
C TYR A 114 1.32 -6.37 13.20
N VAL A 115 2.21 -7.15 13.81
CA VAL A 115 2.21 -8.62 13.74
C VAL A 115 2.41 -9.15 15.14
N TYR A 116 1.38 -9.80 15.69
CA TYR A 116 1.34 -10.20 17.10
C TYR A 116 1.68 -9.04 18.04
N ASP A 117 2.78 -9.16 18.80
CA ASP A 117 3.32 -8.17 19.74
C ASP A 117 4.40 -7.25 19.14
N LYS A 118 4.70 -7.42 17.84
CA LYS A 118 5.76 -6.70 17.14
C LYS A 118 5.22 -5.67 16.16
N ILE A 119 6.01 -4.61 15.98
CA ILE A 119 5.73 -3.54 15.01
C ILE A 119 6.91 -3.45 14.07
N PHE A 120 6.66 -3.63 12.78
CA PHE A 120 7.64 -3.45 11.73
C PHE A 120 7.33 -2.18 10.96
N GLN A 121 8.35 -1.37 10.68
CA GLN A 121 8.22 -0.15 9.90
C GLN A 121 9.05 -0.21 8.63
N LEU A 122 8.37 -0.04 7.50
CA LEU A 122 8.98 0.21 6.20
C LEU A 122 9.11 1.71 6.01
N LYS A 123 10.30 2.18 5.64
CA LYS A 123 10.54 3.56 5.23
C LYS A 123 11.25 3.56 3.88
N SER A 124 10.61 4.14 2.87
CA SER A 124 11.14 4.19 1.51
C SER A 124 11.27 5.64 1.00
N HIS A 125 11.60 5.83 -0.27
CA HIS A 125 11.75 7.14 -0.90
C HIS A 125 10.40 7.81 -1.18
N LYS A 126 10.44 9.08 -1.60
CA LYS A 126 9.26 9.94 -1.87
C LYS A 126 8.25 9.43 -2.91
N ARG A 127 8.56 8.35 -3.63
CA ARG A 127 7.69 7.76 -4.66
C ARG A 127 7.07 6.43 -4.22
N PHE A 128 7.43 5.97 -3.02
CA PHE A 128 6.83 4.80 -2.41
C PHE A 128 5.36 5.09 -2.10
N ASN A 129 4.48 4.29 -2.67
CA ASN A 129 3.07 4.35 -2.36
C ASN A 129 2.78 3.35 -1.24
N ALA A 130 2.66 3.84 0.00
CA ALA A 130 2.31 3.01 1.15
C ALA A 130 0.83 2.58 1.13
N VAL A 131 -0.04 3.38 0.52
CA VAL A 131 -1.49 3.17 0.49
C VAL A 131 -1.87 1.87 -0.23
N LYS A 132 -1.14 1.49 -1.28
CA LYS A 132 -1.43 0.23 -2.01
C LYS A 132 -1.31 -1.01 -1.12
N TYR A 133 -0.37 -1.02 -0.18
CA TYR A 133 -0.19 -2.13 0.78
C TYR A 133 -1.35 -2.20 1.75
N MET A 134 -1.73 -1.05 2.30
CA MET A 134 -2.85 -0.93 3.22
C MET A 134 -4.18 -1.32 2.55
N ASN A 135 -4.43 -0.84 1.33
CA ASN A 135 -5.65 -1.15 0.58
C ASN A 135 -5.79 -2.64 0.30
N LEU A 136 -4.70 -3.31 -0.11
CA LEU A 136 -4.77 -4.74 -0.39
C LEU A 136 -4.94 -5.58 0.88
N TYR A 137 -4.28 -5.19 1.99
CA TYR A 137 -4.48 -5.84 3.29
C TYR A 137 -5.92 -5.74 3.78
N TYR A 138 -6.51 -4.53 3.76
CA TYR A 138 -7.89 -4.38 4.20
C TYR A 138 -8.88 -5.05 3.25
N ARG A 139 -8.60 -5.07 1.95
CA ARG A 139 -9.36 -5.89 1.01
C ARG A 139 -9.31 -7.37 1.36
N TYR A 140 -8.13 -7.91 1.66
CA TYR A 140 -7.97 -9.29 2.12
C TYR A 140 -8.79 -9.56 3.39
N SER A 141 -8.66 -8.70 4.41
CA SER A 141 -9.39 -8.84 5.68
C SER A 141 -10.90 -8.79 5.49
N ASN A 142 -11.40 -7.88 4.65
CA ASN A 142 -12.83 -7.77 4.34
C ASN A 142 -13.35 -9.04 3.67
N VAL A 143 -12.66 -9.55 2.64
CA VAL A 143 -13.08 -10.80 1.96
C VAL A 143 -13.01 -11.99 2.93
N LYS A 144 -11.98 -12.09 3.77
CA LYS A 144 -11.85 -13.14 4.80
C LYS A 144 -13.02 -13.12 5.79
N ASN A 145 -13.53 -11.94 6.16
CA ASN A 145 -14.65 -11.77 7.07
C ASN A 145 -16.02 -11.86 6.39
N GLY A 146 -16.09 -12.10 5.08
CA GLY A 146 -17.34 -12.14 4.31
C GLY A 146 -17.90 -10.76 3.94
N GLU A 147 -17.18 -9.67 4.20
CA GLU A 147 -17.59 -8.28 3.96
C GLU A 147 -17.13 -7.79 2.58
N ARG A 148 -17.61 -8.44 1.50
CA ARG A 148 -17.12 -8.14 0.14
C ARG A 148 -17.38 -6.70 -0.33
N ASP A 149 -18.39 -6.04 0.24
CA ASP A 149 -18.76 -4.65 -0.02
C ASP A 149 -18.41 -3.71 1.15
N GLY A 150 -17.58 -4.18 2.09
CA GLY A 150 -17.24 -3.49 3.33
C GLY A 150 -16.71 -2.07 3.09
N SER A 151 -17.24 -1.11 3.85
CA SER A 151 -17.01 0.33 3.72
C SER A 151 -15.66 0.83 4.26
N TYR A 152 -14.65 -0.04 4.40
CA TYR A 152 -13.37 0.33 5.00
C TYR A 152 -12.21 0.15 4.03
N LEU A 153 -11.64 1.26 3.56
CA LEU A 153 -10.43 1.26 2.72
C LEU A 153 -9.54 2.47 3.04
N GLY A 154 -9.02 2.51 4.27
CA GLY A 154 -7.78 3.22 4.65
C GLY A 154 -7.46 4.54 3.93
N ILE A 155 -8.29 5.56 4.12
CA ILE A 155 -8.03 7.03 4.16
C ILE A 155 -9.39 7.73 4.12
#